data_AF-A0A7Y0BFM6-F1
#
_entry.id   AF-A0A7Y0BFM6-F1
#
_cell.length_a   1.000
_cell.length_b   1.000
_cell.length_c   1.000
_cell.angle_alpha   90.00
_cell.angle_beta   90.00
_cell.angle_gamma   90.00
#
_symmetry.space_group_name_H-M   'P 1'
#
loop_
_entity.id
_entity.type
_entity.pdbx_description
1 polymer ?
#
loop_
_entity_poly.entity_id
_entity_poly.type
_entity_poly.pdbx_seq_one_letter_code
_entity_poly.pdbx_strand_id
1 'polypeptide(L)'
;MLVRLLYASRAVDTSAGAIEAILVQSRQYNPSCGITGILCYGGGIFLQAIEGGRMAVSELYGHIQKDLRHKDVVLLDFEEISERRFGGWTMGQVNLLKLNHSILLKYSEKPELDPYAASGKVSLALLEELMATASIVGRA
;
A
#
# COMPACT_ATOMS: atom_id res chain seq x y z
N MET A 1 -10.02 16.49 -8.44
CA MET A 1 -9.78 16.43 -6.98
C MET A 1 -8.85 15.27 -6.68
N LEU A 2 -7.79 15.51 -5.93
CA LEU A 2 -6.75 14.54 -5.59
C LEU A 2 -7.16 13.79 -4.31
N VAL A 3 -6.97 12.47 -4.28
CA VAL A 3 -7.33 11.63 -3.12
C VAL A 3 -6.22 10.65 -2.80
N ARG A 4 -6.25 10.14 -1.57
CA ARG A 4 -5.51 8.97 -1.13
C ARG A 4 -6.49 7.90 -0.65
N LEU A 5 -6.21 6.66 -1.05
CA LEU A 5 -6.89 5.47 -0.57
C LEU A 5 -5.86 4.55 0.08
N LEU A 6 -6.15 4.13 1.31
CA LEU A 6 -5.38 3.12 2.03
C LEU A 6 -6.26 1.90 2.26
N TYR A 7 -5.77 0.73 1.87
CA TYR A 7 -6.49 -0.53 2.12
C TYR A 7 -5.53 -1.64 2.54
N ALA A 8 -6.08 -2.66 3.19
CA ALA A 8 -5.40 -3.91 3.46
C ALA A 8 -6.15 -5.11 2.87
N SER A 9 -5.42 -6.19 2.60
CA SER A 9 -5.97 -7.47 2.16
C SER A 9 -5.05 -8.62 2.58
N ARG A 10 -5.52 -9.86 2.46
CA ARG A 10 -4.73 -11.07 2.70
C ARG A 10 -4.34 -11.71 1.38
N ALA A 11 -3.05 -11.97 1.19
CA ALA A 11 -2.55 -12.66 0.01
C ALA A 11 -3.10 -14.09 -0.07
N VAL A 12 -3.48 -14.52 -1.27
CA VAL A 12 -3.80 -15.93 -1.56
C VAL A 12 -2.52 -16.69 -1.88
N ASP A 13 -1.62 -16.09 -2.66
CA ASP A 13 -0.27 -16.59 -2.93
C ASP A 13 0.76 -15.60 -2.40
N THR A 14 1.61 -16.06 -1.47
CA THR A 14 2.68 -15.27 -0.85
C THR A 14 4.03 -15.43 -1.55
N SER A 15 4.08 -16.12 -2.69
CA SER A 15 5.30 -16.31 -3.47
C SER A 15 5.86 -14.99 -3.97
N ALA A 16 7.19 -14.89 -4.05
CA ALA A 16 7.84 -13.71 -4.60
C ALA A 16 7.42 -13.43 -6.05
N GLY A 17 7.13 -14.48 -6.83
CA GLY A 17 6.64 -14.36 -8.21
C GLY A 17 5.25 -13.72 -8.29
N ALA A 18 4.31 -14.10 -7.42
CA ALA A 18 2.98 -13.50 -7.38
C ALA A 18 3.03 -12.01 -7.01
N ILE A 19 3.87 -11.66 -6.03
CA ILE A 19 4.06 -10.27 -5.59
C ILE A 19 4.70 -9.44 -6.72
N GLU A 20 5.75 -9.95 -7.37
CA GLU A 20 6.39 -9.23 -8.48
C GLU A 20 5.42 -9.05 -9.66
N ALA A 21 4.56 -10.02 -9.96
CA ALA A 21 3.55 -9.88 -10.99
C ALA A 21 2.56 -8.72 -10.72
N ILE A 22 2.15 -8.53 -9.45
CA ILE A 22 1.32 -7.39 -9.03
C ILE A 22 2.09 -6.07 -9.25
N LEU A 23 3.35 -6.02 -8.85
CA LEU A 23 4.19 -4.83 -8.98
C LEU A 23 4.45 -4.46 -10.44
N VAL A 24 4.75 -5.43 -11.30
CA VAL A 24 4.94 -5.21 -12.75
C VAL A 24 3.67 -4.65 -13.37
N GLN A 25 2.51 -5.27 -13.10
CA GLN A 25 1.24 -4.80 -13.62
C GLN A 25 0.91 -3.38 -13.13
N SER A 26 1.14 -3.10 -11.85
CA SER A 26 0.93 -1.78 -11.25
C SER A 26 1.81 -0.72 -11.90
N ARG A 27 3.11 -1.01 -12.07
CA ARG A 27 4.08 -0.06 -12.68
C ARG A 27 3.78 0.21 -14.15
N GLN A 28 3.17 -0.73 -14.87
CA GLN A 28 2.73 -0.53 -16.26
C GLN A 28 1.44 0.29 -16.36
N TYR A 29 0.45 0.00 -15.51
CA TYR A 29 -0.87 0.63 -15.57
C TYR A 29 -0.88 2.04 -14.95
N ASN A 30 -0.34 2.17 -13.74
CA ASN A 30 -0.50 3.35 -12.90
C ASN A 30 -0.06 4.68 -13.55
N PRO A 31 1.07 4.76 -14.28
CA PRO A 31 1.51 6.02 -14.88
C PRO A 31 0.49 6.59 -15.87
N SER A 32 -0.12 5.73 -16.69
CA SER A 32 -1.10 6.14 -17.70
C SER A 32 -2.39 6.72 -17.09
N CYS A 33 -2.69 6.33 -15.85
CA CYS A 33 -3.85 6.79 -15.09
C CYS A 33 -3.52 7.91 -14.08
N GLY A 34 -2.27 8.38 -14.03
CA GLY A 34 -1.82 9.36 -13.05
C GLY A 34 -1.90 8.85 -11.60
N ILE A 35 -1.64 7.56 -11.41
CA ILE A 35 -1.67 6.90 -10.10
C ILE A 35 -0.25 6.74 -9.57
N THR A 36 -0.08 7.03 -8.28
CA THR A 36 1.16 6.79 -7.53
C THR A 36 0.83 6.04 -6.26
N GLY A 37 1.84 5.51 -5.57
CA GLY A 37 1.58 4.80 -4.33
C GLY A 37 2.66 3.83 -3.93
N ILE A 38 2.35 3.07 -2.89
CA ILE A 38 3.23 2.07 -2.32
C ILE A 38 2.46 0.82 -1.93
N LEU A 39 3.08 -0.34 -2.15
CA LEU A 39 2.60 -1.64 -1.73
C LEU A 39 3.54 -2.22 -0.68
N CYS A 40 3.05 -2.37 0.54
CA CYS A 40 3.70 -3.13 1.58
C CYS A 40 3.19 -4.57 1.58
N TYR A 41 4.10 -5.54 1.67
CA TYR A 41 3.76 -6.95 1.67
C TYR A 41 4.58 -7.73 2.70
N GLY A 42 4.01 -8.77 3.29
CA GLY A 42 4.70 -9.67 4.21
C GLY A 42 3.75 -10.28 5.23
N GLY A 43 4.11 -11.43 5.79
CA GLY A 43 3.24 -12.14 6.75
C GLY A 43 1.86 -12.53 6.19
N GLY A 44 1.74 -12.68 4.86
CA GLY A 44 0.46 -12.95 4.20
C GLY A 44 -0.47 -11.73 4.06
N ILE A 45 0.02 -10.52 4.35
CA ILE A 45 -0.74 -9.27 4.30
C ILE A 45 -0.24 -8.39 3.16
N PHE A 46 -1.18 -7.71 2.50
CA PHE A 46 -0.94 -6.52 1.71
C PHE A 46 -1.49 -5.28 2.44
N LEU A 47 -0.72 -4.20 2.42
CA LEU A 47 -1.15 -2.86 2.82
C LEU A 47 -0.73 -1.90 1.71
N GLN A 48 -1.68 -1.23 1.08
CA GLN A 48 -1.39 -0.40 -0.09
C GLN A 48 -2.00 0.98 0.05
N ALA A 49 -1.17 2.01 -0.16
CA ALA A 49 -1.60 3.39 -0.32
C ALA A 49 -1.57 3.76 -1.81
N ILE A 50 -2.66 4.32 -2.30
CA ILE A 50 -2.85 4.72 -3.70
C ILE A 50 -3.27 6.19 -3.73
N GLU A 51 -2.57 7.00 -4.52
CA GLU A 51 -2.83 8.42 -4.68
C GLU A 51 -3.12 8.75 -6.15
N GLY A 52 -4.10 9.62 -6.39
CA GLY A 52 -4.50 9.96 -7.76
C GLY A 52 -5.76 10.80 -7.84
N GLY A 53 -6.25 11.02 -9.06
CA GLY A 53 -7.56 11.63 -9.26
C GLY A 53 -8.65 10.74 -8.67
N ARG A 54 -9.64 11.34 -7.99
CA ARG A 54 -10.76 10.62 -7.33
C ARG A 54 -11.34 9.49 -8.17
N MET A 55 -11.68 9.76 -9.43
CA MET A 55 -12.24 8.75 -10.34
C MET A 55 -11.27 7.60 -10.62
N ALA A 56 -10.02 7.90 -10.99
CA ALA A 56 -9.02 6.89 -11.31
C ALA A 56 -8.71 5.98 -10.11
N VAL A 57 -8.63 6.55 -8.90
CA VAL A 57 -8.42 5.78 -7.67
C VAL A 57 -9.62 4.90 -7.35
N SER A 58 -10.84 5.43 -7.46
CA SER A 58 -12.07 4.65 -7.22
C SER A 58 -12.25 3.51 -8.21
N GLU A 59 -11.96 3.74 -9.51
CA GLU A 59 -12.00 2.69 -10.54
C GLU A 59 -10.95 1.60 -10.27
N LEU A 60 -9.69 1.99 -10.02
CA LEU A 60 -8.64 1.04 -9.67
C LEU A 60 -9.01 0.22 -8.44
N TYR A 61 -9.53 0.85 -7.38
CA TYR A 61 -9.94 0.13 -6.19
C TYR A 61 -11.09 -0.84 -6.45
N GLY A 62 -12.00 -0.53 -7.38
CA GLY A 62 -13.04 -1.45 -7.83
C GLY A 62 -12.48 -2.70 -8.53
N HIS A 63 -11.38 -2.57 -9.27
CA HIS A 63 -10.67 -3.72 -9.85
C HIS A 63 -9.93 -4.51 -8.78
N ILE A 64 -9.23 -3.83 -7.88
CA ILE A 64 -8.49 -4.43 -6.76
C ILE A 64 -9.42 -5.29 -5.90
N GLN A 65 -10.62 -4.82 -5.55
CA GLN A 65 -11.56 -5.61 -4.74
C GLN A 65 -11.96 -6.96 -5.35
N LYS A 66 -11.84 -7.11 -6.68
CA LYS A 66 -12.24 -8.32 -7.42
C LYS A 66 -11.06 -9.22 -7.79
N ASP A 67 -9.84 -8.79 -7.46
CA ASP A 67 -8.63 -9.53 -7.80
C ASP A 67 -8.56 -10.86 -7.03
N LEU A 68 -8.34 -11.97 -7.74
CA LEU A 68 -8.30 -13.30 -7.13
C LEU A 68 -6.99 -13.60 -6.38
N ARG A 69 -5.97 -12.72 -6.49
CA ARG A 69 -4.68 -12.88 -5.82
C ARG A 69 -4.72 -12.55 -4.33
N HIS A 70 -5.82 -11.97 -3.84
CA HIS A 70 -6.02 -11.66 -2.43
C HIS A 70 -7.48 -11.86 -2.00
N LYS A 71 -7.73 -11.73 -0.70
CA LYS A 71 -9.06 -11.80 -0.08
C LYS A 71 -9.13 -10.85 1.12
N ASP A 72 -10.31 -10.78 1.73
CA ASP A 72 -10.54 -9.97 2.95
C ASP A 72 -10.12 -8.51 2.76
N VAL A 73 -10.49 -7.92 1.63
CA VAL A 73 -10.13 -6.54 1.29
C VAL A 73 -10.90 -5.57 2.19
N VAL A 74 -10.17 -4.71 2.91
CA VAL A 74 -10.73 -3.71 3.84
C VAL A 74 -10.19 -2.34 3.51
N LEU A 75 -11.09 -1.38 3.27
CA LEU A 75 -10.75 0.03 3.18
C LEU A 75 -10.42 0.56 4.57
N LEU A 76 -9.20 1.08 4.77
CA LEU A 76 -8.74 1.60 6.04
C LEU A 76 -8.89 3.11 6.15
N ASP A 77 -8.65 3.81 5.04
CA ASP A 77 -8.75 5.27 4.97
C ASP A 77 -9.02 5.72 3.52
N PHE A 78 -9.84 6.75 3.35
CA PHE A 78 -10.07 7.40 2.06
C PHE A 78 -10.32 8.88 2.27
N GLU A 79 -9.42 9.71 1.77
CA GLU A 79 -9.46 11.15 2.02
C GLU A 79 -9.07 11.96 0.79
N GLU A 80 -9.52 13.22 0.78
CA GLU A 80 -8.98 14.25 -0.11
C GLU A 80 -7.63 14.71 0.42
N ILE A 81 -6.65 14.83 -0.47
CA ILE A 81 -5.29 15.26 -0.11
C ILE A 81 -4.91 16.52 -0.90
N SER A 82 -4.16 17.42 -0.28
CA SER A 82 -3.63 18.62 -0.94
C SER A 82 -2.43 18.32 -1.83
N GLU A 83 -1.65 17.29 -1.49
CA GLU A 83 -0.44 16.88 -2.19
C GLU A 83 -0.21 15.37 -2.05
N ARG A 84 0.58 14.81 -2.98
CA ARG A 84 0.98 13.40 -2.95
C ARG A 84 2.09 13.20 -1.93
N ARG A 85 1.96 12.24 -1.02
CA ARG A 85 3.07 11.78 -0.18
C ARG A 85 3.94 10.78 -0.93
N PHE A 86 3.34 9.95 -1.78
CA PHE A 86 4.02 8.88 -2.51
C PHE A 86 4.23 9.22 -4.00
N GLY A 87 4.29 10.51 -4.34
CA GLY A 87 4.39 10.98 -5.72
C GLY A 87 5.66 10.53 -6.47
N GLY A 88 6.72 10.15 -5.75
CA GLY A 88 7.98 9.67 -6.33
C GLY A 88 7.97 8.22 -6.82
N TRP A 89 6.85 7.51 -6.66
CA TRP A 89 6.74 6.08 -6.99
C TRP A 89 5.47 5.78 -7.77
N THR A 90 5.63 5.22 -8.98
CA THR A 90 4.50 4.68 -9.76
C THR A 90 3.86 3.51 -9.02
N MET A 91 4.69 2.66 -8.40
CA MET A 91 4.31 1.75 -7.32
C MET A 91 5.58 1.32 -6.55
N GLY A 92 5.80 1.95 -5.41
CA GLY A 92 6.88 1.59 -4.50
C GLY A 92 6.58 0.28 -3.78
N GLN A 93 7.61 -0.41 -3.31
CA GLN A 93 7.43 -1.66 -2.56
C GLN A 93 8.19 -1.66 -1.25
N VAL A 94 7.60 -2.27 -0.22
CA VAL A 94 8.24 -2.53 1.07
C VAL A 94 7.95 -3.96 1.51
N ASN A 95 8.99 -4.70 1.89
CA ASN A 95 8.82 -6.01 2.51
C ASN A 95 8.72 -5.85 4.03
N LEU A 96 7.52 -6.08 4.57
CA LEU A 96 7.19 -5.95 5.99
C LEU A 96 8.02 -6.91 6.88
N LEU A 97 8.42 -8.07 6.36
CA LEU A 97 9.25 -9.04 7.09
C LEU A 97 10.70 -8.58 7.27
N LYS A 98 11.12 -7.52 6.58
CA LYS A 98 12.45 -6.93 6.69
C LYS A 98 12.47 -5.65 7.53
N LEU A 99 11.34 -5.27 8.12
CA LEU A 99 11.25 -4.06 8.92
C LEU A 99 11.91 -4.23 10.28
N ASN A 100 12.47 -3.13 10.78
CA ASN A 100 12.93 -3.08 12.15
C ASN A 100 11.73 -3.11 13.09
N HIS A 101 11.71 -4.05 14.04
CA HIS A 101 10.65 -4.20 15.04
C HIS A 101 10.41 -2.91 15.84
N SER A 102 11.44 -2.07 16.04
CA SER A 102 11.29 -0.80 16.74
C SER A 102 10.40 0.19 15.98
N ILE A 103 10.38 0.14 14.64
CA ILE A 103 9.48 0.96 13.83
C ILE A 103 8.04 0.50 14.04
N LEU A 104 7.79 -0.81 14.03
CA LEU A 104 6.45 -1.37 14.25
C LEU A 104 5.94 -1.01 15.65
N LEU A 105 6.76 -1.17 16.69
CA LEU A 105 6.39 -0.84 18.08
C LEU A 105 6.05 0.65 18.32
N LYS A 106 6.44 1.57 17.43
CA LYS A 106 5.96 2.97 17.50
C LYS A 106 4.46 3.09 17.16
N TYR A 107 3.95 2.16 16.36
CA TYR A 107 2.62 2.21 15.74
C TYR A 107 1.72 1.02 16.15
N SER A 108 2.23 0.02 16.86
CA SER A 108 1.46 -1.15 17.29
C SER A 108 1.90 -1.67 18.66
N GLU A 109 0.97 -2.31 19.39
CA GLU A 109 1.25 -2.91 20.71
C GLU A 109 2.25 -4.07 20.64
N LYS A 110 2.30 -4.77 19.50
CA LYS A 110 3.21 -5.88 19.20
C LYS A 110 4.16 -5.48 18.06
N PRO A 111 5.33 -6.13 17.92
CA PRO A 111 6.24 -5.89 16.80
C PRO A 111 5.74 -6.53 15.49
N GLU A 112 4.43 -6.46 15.25
CA GLU A 112 3.73 -7.05 14.13
C GLU A 112 2.73 -6.02 13.60
N LEU A 113 2.70 -5.83 12.28
CA LEU A 113 1.69 -5.01 11.64
C LEU A 113 0.43 -5.86 11.40
N ASP A 114 -0.63 -5.56 12.14
CA ASP A 114 -1.96 -6.05 11.83
C ASP A 114 -2.87 -4.88 11.41
N PRO A 115 -3.04 -4.65 10.09
CA PRO A 115 -3.87 -3.55 9.61
C PRO A 115 -5.38 -3.77 9.85
N TYR A 116 -5.80 -4.96 10.31
CA TYR A 116 -7.19 -5.24 10.67
C TYR A 116 -7.50 -4.87 12.13
N ALA A 117 -6.46 -4.75 12.96
CA ALA A 117 -6.56 -4.32 14.36
C ALA A 117 -6.12 -2.85 14.54
N ALA A 118 -5.29 -2.33 13.64
CA ALA A 118 -4.85 -0.94 13.64
C ALA A 118 -5.83 -0.01 12.90
N SER A 119 -5.90 1.26 13.32
CA SER A 119 -6.65 2.27 12.59
C SER A 119 -5.93 2.67 11.28
N GLY A 120 -6.70 3.09 10.26
CA GLY A 120 -6.11 3.59 9.01
C GLY A 120 -5.12 4.73 9.20
N LYS A 121 -5.34 5.62 10.17
CA LYS A 121 -4.40 6.70 10.53
C LYS A 121 -3.05 6.17 11.02
N VAL A 122 -3.07 5.12 11.84
CA VAL A 122 -1.85 4.49 12.37
C VAL A 122 -1.10 3.75 11.25
N SER A 123 -1.83 3.00 10.42
CA SER A 123 -1.24 2.34 9.25
C SER A 123 -0.62 3.36 8.29
N LEU A 124 -1.29 4.48 8.03
CA LEU A 124 -0.75 5.56 7.21
C LEU A 124 0.51 6.20 7.82
N ALA A 125 0.53 6.47 9.13
CA ALA A 125 1.69 7.04 9.80
C ALA A 125 2.92 6.10 9.70
N LEU A 126 2.71 4.79 9.83
CA LEU A 126 3.76 3.80 9.57
C LEU A 126 4.28 3.90 8.13
N LEU A 127 3.41 4.01 7.13
CA LEU A 127 3.80 4.16 5.74
C LEU A 127 4.63 5.42 5.47
N GLU A 128 4.28 6.54 6.11
CA GLU A 128 5.04 7.79 6.02
C GLU A 128 6.41 7.68 6.69
N GLU A 129 6.53 6.98 7.82
CA GLU A 129 7.82 6.67 8.45
C GLU A 129 8.71 5.83 7.52
N LEU A 130 8.15 4.79 6.91
CA LEU A 130 8.88 3.90 5.99
C LEU A 130 9.40 4.64 4.75
N MET A 131 8.68 5.67 4.31
CA MET A 131 9.14 6.59 3.28
C MET A 131 10.33 7.42 3.75
N ALA A 132 10.25 7.99 4.95
CA ALA A 132 11.31 8.82 5.52
C ALA A 132 12.61 8.03 5.79
N THR A 133 12.50 6.74 6.14
CA THR A 133 13.64 5.85 6.38
C THR A 133 14.20 5.20 5.11
N ALA A 134 13.79 5.67 3.92
CA ALA A 134 14.20 5.14 2.62
C ALA A 134 13.99 3.63 2.46
N SER A 135 12.97 3.08 3.13
CA SER A 135 12.65 1.65 3.09
C SER A 135 11.85 1.25 1.83
N ILE A 136 11.44 2.24 1.03
CA ILE A 136 10.68 2.05 -0.21
C ILE A 136 11.61 1.88 -1.41
N VAL A 137 11.44 0.77 -2.13
CA VAL A 137 12.17 0.45 -3.37
C VAL A 137 11.29 0.69 -4.60
N GLY A 138 11.88 1.04 -5.75
CA GLY A 138 11.19 1.12 -7.04
C GLY A 138 10.76 2.54 -7.43
N ARG A 139 11.73 3.48 -7.46
CA ARG A 139 11.50 4.86 -7.92
C ARG A 139 11.02 4.88 -9.38
N ALA A 140 10.26 5.92 -9.72
CA ALA A 140 9.84 6.24 -11.08
C ALA A 140 11.03 6.61 -11.98
#